data_AF-A0A1Y6JQ83-F1
#
_entry.id   AF-A0A1Y6JQ83-F1
#
_cell.length_a   1.000
_cell.length_b   1.000
_cell.length_c   1.000
_cell.angle_alpha   90.00
_cell.angle_beta   90.00
_cell.angle_gamma   90.00
#
_symmetry.space_group_name_H-M   'P 1'
#
loop_
_entity.id
_entity.type
_entity.pdbx_description
1 polymer ?
#
loop_
_entity_poly.entity_id
_entity_poly.type
_entity_poly.pdbx_seq_one_letter_code
_entity_poly.pdbx_strand_id
1 'polypeptide(L)'
;MRLQPVDSLSLTRTSLVEYFLFGIRIAHALACMLPGLLLGAFMPDGVMEKPQNYLAMQVFFGIVVVLIFQAMGVYSEALFSNALRLRSIVIAWSASFGLLLFMQRTLGLFGNLSNDHLVFWYVASLFLYCVIRLLMLALFKHQMRKGVFLQNAVILGATENGMRLAEYLLQHQDIRSGVMGFIDDRIGRMPKTVANLPLLGNTSDLERLIREEKVTQVLVALPWTAENRMDHIIHELRRFPVNVLLVPDMVAFRHSHNRITEVAKLPMFNASDVPLNGWSPFIKRAEDIVLSSLALLALSPFMLLVALAIKLDSPGPVFFRQKRYGYNNRLIEVFKFRSMHQHQADATAEQQTTRGDARITRVGRFIRKTSLDELPQLFNVVAGSMSMVGPRPHATATKAAGILFEQAVKEYTSRHRVKPGITGLAQINGYRGETDTVEKIEKRVEFDLEYIENWSVWFDLYILMRTVPAVLFTREAY
;
A
#
# COMPACT_ATOMS: atom_id res chain seq x y z
N MET A 1 -11.30 25.74 5.29
CA MET A 1 -11.59 24.42 4.67
C MET A 1 -11.96 23.47 5.80
N ARG A 2 -13.20 22.95 5.87
CA ARG A 2 -13.62 22.06 6.96
C ARG A 2 -12.80 20.76 6.87
N LEU A 3 -11.95 20.50 7.85
CA LEU A 3 -11.26 19.24 8.04
C LEU A 3 -12.33 18.15 8.20
N GLN A 4 -12.50 17.31 7.18
CA GLN A 4 -13.36 16.14 7.29
C GLN A 4 -12.67 15.10 8.19
N PRO A 5 -13.42 14.36 9.02
CA PRO A 5 -12.88 13.27 9.81
C PRO A 5 -12.24 12.20 8.89
N VAL A 6 -11.05 11.75 9.28
CA VAL A 6 -10.21 10.78 8.56
C VAL A 6 -10.88 9.39 8.41
N ASP A 7 -11.96 9.14 9.15
CA ASP A 7 -12.72 7.88 9.17
C ASP A 7 -13.34 7.47 7.82
N SER A 8 -13.53 8.42 6.88
CA SER A 8 -14.14 8.15 5.57
C SER A 8 -13.16 7.79 4.45
N LEU A 9 -11.85 7.81 4.73
CA LEU A 9 -10.82 7.70 3.70
C LEU A 9 -10.16 6.32 3.71
N SER A 10 -10.94 5.30 3.32
CA SER A 10 -10.38 3.99 2.93
C SER A 10 -9.44 4.09 1.71
N LEU A 11 -9.44 5.24 1.02
CA LEU A 11 -8.86 5.51 -0.29
C LEU A 11 -7.62 6.43 -0.29
N THR A 12 -7.19 7.02 0.84
CA THR A 12 -5.94 7.81 0.91
C THR A 12 -4.73 6.89 1.09
N ARG A 13 -4.39 6.11 0.06
CA ARG A 13 -3.26 5.18 0.12
C ARG A 13 -2.30 5.45 -1.04
N THR A 14 -1.00 5.38 -0.78
CA THR A 14 0.04 5.19 -1.81
C THR A 14 -0.30 3.99 -2.71
N SER A 15 -0.95 2.96 -2.15
CA SER A 15 -1.49 1.84 -2.94
C SER A 15 -2.69 2.18 -3.82
N LEU A 16 -3.47 3.25 -3.57
CA LEU A 16 -4.59 3.59 -4.46
C LEU A 16 -4.10 4.06 -5.82
N VAL A 17 -3.06 4.90 -5.86
CA VAL A 17 -2.46 5.33 -7.13
C VAL A 17 -1.98 4.12 -7.92
N GLU A 18 -1.41 3.14 -7.25
CA GLU A 18 -0.98 1.89 -7.89
C GLU A 18 -2.14 1.01 -8.35
N TYR A 19 -3.20 0.84 -7.54
CA TYR A 19 -4.43 0.14 -7.95
C TYR A 19 -5.11 0.85 -9.13
N PHE A 20 -5.10 2.18 -9.13
CA PHE A 20 -5.65 2.99 -10.19
C PHE A 20 -4.84 2.83 -11.48
N LEU A 21 -3.51 2.92 -11.40
CA LEU A 21 -2.61 2.64 -12.52
C LEU A 21 -2.78 1.22 -13.06
N PHE A 22 -2.92 0.24 -12.17
CA PHE A 22 -3.20 -1.14 -12.54
C PHE A 22 -4.54 -1.27 -13.29
N GLY A 23 -5.60 -0.64 -12.78
CA GLY A 23 -6.91 -0.60 -13.45
C GLY A 23 -6.82 0.02 -14.84
N ILE A 24 -6.01 1.08 -15.02
CA ILE A 24 -5.77 1.69 -16.34
C ILE A 24 -5.05 0.73 -17.27
N ARG A 25 -4.06 -0.03 -16.78
CA ARG A 25 -3.36 -1.04 -17.60
C ARG A 25 -4.32 -2.10 -18.13
N ILE A 26 -5.22 -2.60 -17.28
CA ILE A 26 -6.29 -3.53 -17.71
C ILE A 26 -7.21 -2.85 -18.73
N ALA A 27 -7.65 -1.63 -18.44
CA ALA A 27 -8.53 -0.90 -19.35
C ALA A 27 -7.88 -0.69 -20.73
N HIS A 28 -6.57 -0.42 -20.78
CA HIS A 28 -5.84 -0.34 -22.04
C HIS A 28 -5.71 -1.70 -22.75
N ALA A 29 -5.41 -2.79 -22.04
CA ALA A 29 -5.41 -4.12 -22.66
C ALA A 29 -6.79 -4.45 -23.24
N LEU A 30 -7.86 -4.17 -22.51
CA LEU A 30 -9.24 -4.37 -22.98
C LEU A 30 -9.59 -3.46 -24.15
N ALA A 31 -9.18 -2.19 -24.14
CA ALA A 31 -9.39 -1.27 -25.24
C ALA A 31 -8.64 -1.69 -26.51
N CYS A 32 -7.50 -2.36 -26.38
CA CYS A 32 -6.83 -3.02 -27.49
C CYS A 32 -7.67 -4.18 -28.03
N MET A 33 -8.18 -5.05 -27.16
CA MET A 33 -8.84 -6.29 -27.56
C MET A 33 -10.27 -6.07 -28.10
N LEU A 34 -11.02 -5.12 -27.50
CA LEU A 34 -12.45 -4.95 -27.70
C LEU A 34 -12.82 -4.70 -29.18
N PRO A 35 -12.17 -3.79 -29.93
CA PRO A 35 -12.54 -3.56 -31.33
C PRO A 35 -12.33 -4.79 -32.20
N GLY A 36 -11.26 -5.54 -31.97
CA GLY A 36 -11.00 -6.79 -32.69
C GLY A 36 -12.01 -7.89 -32.35
N LEU A 37 -12.37 -8.04 -31.08
CA LEU A 37 -13.40 -8.99 -30.65
C LEU A 37 -14.80 -8.63 -31.20
N LEU A 38 -15.15 -7.33 -31.21
CA LEU A 38 -16.43 -6.87 -31.75
C LEU A 38 -16.53 -7.12 -33.26
N LEU A 39 -15.47 -6.82 -34.03
CA LEU A 39 -15.43 -7.19 -35.44
C LEU A 39 -15.57 -8.70 -35.63
N GLY A 40 -14.87 -9.49 -34.83
CA GLY A 40 -14.98 -10.95 -34.86
C GLY A 40 -16.38 -11.47 -34.53
N ALA A 41 -17.13 -10.80 -33.64
CA ALA A 41 -18.45 -11.24 -33.21
C ALA A 41 -19.58 -10.79 -34.14
N PHE A 42 -19.47 -9.61 -34.76
CA PHE A 42 -20.54 -8.97 -35.53
C PHE A 42 -20.38 -9.08 -37.05
N MET A 43 -19.31 -9.70 -37.55
CA MET A 43 -19.17 -9.92 -38.99
C MET A 43 -19.92 -11.18 -39.47
N PRO A 44 -20.65 -11.09 -40.60
CA PRO A 44 -21.31 -12.24 -41.19
C PRO A 44 -20.31 -13.36 -41.53
N ASP A 45 -20.67 -14.59 -41.18
CA ASP A 45 -19.92 -15.78 -41.60
C ASP A 45 -19.81 -15.80 -43.13
N GLY A 46 -18.59 -15.71 -43.67
CA GLY A 46 -18.32 -15.81 -45.11
C GLY A 46 -17.58 -14.63 -45.77
N VAL A 47 -17.36 -13.51 -45.07
CA VAL A 47 -16.58 -12.38 -45.64
C VAL A 47 -15.07 -12.53 -45.40
N MET A 48 -14.66 -13.19 -44.32
CA MET A 48 -13.27 -13.46 -43.97
C MET A 48 -13.14 -14.69 -43.08
N GLU A 49 -12.16 -15.56 -43.36
CA GLU A 49 -11.79 -16.63 -42.44
C GLU A 49 -11.10 -16.03 -41.21
N LYS A 50 -11.67 -16.24 -40.02
CA LYS A 50 -10.99 -15.90 -38.76
C LYS A 50 -9.72 -16.75 -38.66
N PRO A 51 -8.54 -16.15 -38.40
CA PRO A 51 -7.35 -16.93 -38.19
C PRO A 51 -7.56 -17.97 -37.08
N GLN A 52 -7.06 -19.19 -37.29
CA GLN A 52 -6.91 -20.15 -36.20
C GLN A 52 -6.08 -19.46 -35.10
N ASN A 53 -6.67 -19.30 -33.91
CA ASN A 53 -6.10 -18.57 -32.76
C ASN A 53 -6.30 -17.04 -32.73
N TYR A 54 -7.33 -16.48 -33.39
CA TYR A 54 -7.64 -15.04 -33.33
C TYR A 54 -7.77 -14.49 -31.89
N LEU A 55 -8.41 -15.22 -30.98
CA LEU A 55 -8.52 -14.81 -29.57
C LEU A 55 -7.15 -14.79 -28.87
N ALA A 56 -6.31 -15.79 -29.13
CA ALA A 56 -4.97 -15.85 -28.54
C ALA A 56 -4.09 -14.70 -29.05
N MET A 57 -4.20 -14.33 -30.33
CA MET A 57 -3.55 -13.15 -30.91
C MET A 57 -4.01 -11.87 -30.19
N GLN A 58 -5.32 -11.69 -29.97
CA GLN A 58 -5.86 -10.53 -29.27
C GLN A 58 -5.30 -10.41 -27.83
N VAL A 59 -5.31 -11.51 -27.08
CA VAL A 59 -4.78 -11.56 -25.71
C VAL A 59 -3.28 -11.27 -25.69
N PHE A 60 -2.51 -11.94 -26.57
CA PHE A 60 -1.07 -11.74 -26.70
C PHE A 60 -0.75 -10.27 -27.01
N PHE A 61 -1.43 -9.69 -28.00
CA PHE A 61 -1.19 -8.31 -28.40
C PHE A 61 -1.61 -7.30 -27.33
N GLY A 62 -2.71 -7.56 -26.61
CA GLY A 62 -3.13 -6.76 -25.46
C GLY A 62 -2.05 -6.71 -24.37
N ILE A 63 -1.38 -7.83 -24.09
CA ILE A 63 -0.25 -7.88 -23.15
C ILE A 63 0.94 -7.08 -23.68
N VAL A 64 1.33 -7.30 -24.94
CA VAL A 64 2.46 -6.59 -25.58
C VAL A 64 2.26 -5.08 -25.58
N VAL A 65 1.06 -4.59 -25.87
CA VAL A 65 0.72 -3.17 -25.84
C VAL A 65 0.91 -2.59 -24.45
N VAL A 66 0.44 -3.28 -23.39
CA VAL A 66 0.64 -2.80 -22.01
C VAL A 66 2.12 -2.75 -21.64
N LEU A 67 2.92 -3.74 -22.08
CA LEU A 67 4.36 -3.74 -21.86
C LEU A 67 5.07 -2.58 -22.58
N ILE A 68 4.71 -2.31 -23.84
CA ILE A 68 5.26 -1.17 -24.59
C ILE A 68 4.84 0.16 -23.95
N PHE A 69 3.58 0.30 -23.54
CA PHE A 69 3.10 1.50 -22.84
C PHE A 69 3.86 1.70 -21.52
N GLN A 70 4.15 0.63 -20.79
CA GLN A 70 4.97 0.69 -19.59
C GLN A 70 6.42 1.10 -19.89
N ALA A 71 7.04 0.51 -20.91
CA ALA A 71 8.40 0.83 -21.32
C ALA A 71 8.55 2.28 -21.82
N MET A 72 7.54 2.79 -22.53
CA MET A 72 7.48 4.17 -23.02
C MET A 72 6.97 5.17 -21.96
N GLY A 73 6.81 4.72 -20.71
CA GLY A 73 6.48 5.57 -19.59
C GLY A 73 5.07 6.14 -19.61
N VAL A 74 4.12 5.57 -20.37
CA VAL A 74 2.70 6.01 -20.42
C VAL A 74 2.04 5.98 -19.03
N TYR A 75 2.53 5.12 -18.13
CA TYR A 75 2.05 4.95 -16.76
C TYR A 75 2.90 5.63 -15.67
N SER A 76 3.88 6.47 -16.03
CA SER A 76 4.73 7.16 -15.02
C SER A 76 3.91 8.10 -14.12
N GLU A 77 4.44 8.55 -12.98
CA GLU A 77 3.70 9.37 -12.01
C GLU A 77 3.37 10.80 -12.47
N ALA A 78 3.99 11.27 -13.57
CA ALA A 78 3.70 12.56 -14.22
C ALA A 78 2.35 12.51 -15.00
N LEU A 79 1.32 11.88 -14.43
CA LEU A 79 0.02 11.59 -15.07
C LEU A 79 -0.75 12.85 -15.49
N PHE A 80 -0.30 14.03 -15.07
CA PHE A 80 -1.10 15.26 -15.03
C PHE A 80 -0.82 16.28 -16.15
N SER A 81 0.16 16.01 -17.04
CA SER A 81 0.34 16.81 -18.26
C SER A 81 -0.58 16.31 -19.38
N ASN A 82 -1.47 17.18 -19.88
CA ASN A 82 -2.53 16.78 -20.82
C ASN A 82 -2.03 16.55 -22.26
N ALA A 83 -1.25 17.48 -22.82
CA ALA A 83 -0.88 17.43 -24.25
C ALA A 83 0.30 16.48 -24.53
N LEU A 84 1.33 16.51 -23.68
CA LEU A 84 2.53 15.67 -23.85
C LEU A 84 2.22 14.17 -23.78
N ARG A 85 1.24 13.79 -22.96
CA ARG A 85 0.84 12.39 -22.75
C ARG A 85 -0.01 11.81 -23.86
N LEU A 86 -0.92 12.59 -24.44
CA LEU A 86 -1.70 12.13 -25.60
C LEU A 86 -0.74 11.77 -26.74
N ARG A 87 0.28 12.59 -26.96
CA ARG A 87 1.37 12.29 -27.88
C ARG A 87 2.08 10.98 -27.52
N SER A 88 2.44 10.76 -26.25
CA SER A 88 3.06 9.49 -25.82
C SER A 88 2.17 8.27 -26.09
N ILE A 89 0.86 8.36 -25.84
CA ILE A 89 -0.10 7.27 -26.11
C ILE A 89 -0.16 6.99 -27.62
N VAL A 90 -0.28 8.04 -28.45
CA VAL A 90 -0.34 7.90 -29.91
C VAL A 90 0.95 7.25 -30.45
N ILE A 91 2.12 7.71 -29.99
CA ILE A 91 3.42 7.15 -30.43
C ILE A 91 3.55 5.70 -29.95
N ALA A 92 3.23 5.42 -28.69
CA ALA A 92 3.32 4.07 -28.14
C ALA A 92 2.36 3.10 -28.85
N TRP A 93 1.12 3.53 -29.09
CA TRP A 93 0.15 2.74 -29.84
C TRP A 93 0.61 2.48 -31.26
N SER A 94 1.13 3.50 -31.96
CA SER A 94 1.62 3.35 -33.32
C SER A 94 2.83 2.42 -33.39
N ALA A 95 3.73 2.47 -32.40
CA ALA A 95 4.85 1.54 -32.30
C ALA A 95 4.39 0.10 -32.04
N SER A 96 3.46 -0.11 -31.10
CA SER A 96 2.87 -1.44 -30.85
C SER A 96 2.16 -1.98 -32.09
N PHE A 97 1.38 -1.16 -32.78
CA PHE A 97 0.67 -1.57 -33.98
C PHE A 97 1.62 -1.83 -35.16
N GLY A 98 2.70 -1.06 -35.27
CA GLY A 98 3.79 -1.35 -36.22
C GLY A 98 4.44 -2.71 -35.97
N LEU A 99 4.64 -3.10 -34.71
CA LEU A 99 5.11 -4.43 -34.35
C LEU A 99 4.11 -5.52 -34.75
N LEU A 100 2.80 -5.33 -34.55
CA LEU A 100 1.77 -6.27 -35.02
C LEU A 100 1.83 -6.44 -36.54
N LEU A 101 1.93 -5.34 -37.28
CA LEU A 101 2.04 -5.37 -38.74
C LEU A 101 3.31 -6.10 -39.20
N PHE A 102 4.44 -5.87 -38.54
CA PHE A 102 5.69 -6.59 -38.81
C PHE A 102 5.53 -8.10 -38.56
N MET A 103 4.92 -8.49 -37.44
CA MET A 103 4.68 -9.90 -37.12
C MET A 103 3.76 -10.59 -38.13
N GLN A 104 2.70 -9.93 -38.59
CA GLN A 104 1.80 -10.50 -39.59
C GLN A 104 2.42 -10.52 -41.00
N ARG A 105 2.95 -9.38 -41.46
CA ARG A 105 3.36 -9.19 -42.86
C ARG A 105 4.75 -9.75 -43.16
N THR A 106 5.68 -9.68 -42.22
CA THR A 106 7.05 -10.14 -42.42
C THR A 106 7.27 -11.54 -41.87
N LEU A 107 6.76 -11.82 -40.66
CA LEU A 107 6.98 -13.13 -40.00
C LEU A 107 5.87 -14.15 -40.30
N GLY A 108 4.75 -13.74 -40.91
CA GLY A 108 3.63 -14.62 -41.21
C GLY A 108 2.89 -15.16 -39.98
N LEU A 109 3.05 -14.51 -38.82
CA LEU A 109 2.45 -14.95 -37.56
C LEU A 109 0.97 -14.55 -37.51
N PHE A 110 0.14 -15.37 -36.85
CA PHE A 110 -1.28 -15.11 -36.55
C PHE A 110 -2.23 -14.96 -37.75
N GLY A 111 -1.77 -15.23 -38.98
CA GLY A 111 -2.56 -15.10 -40.20
C GLY A 111 -2.74 -13.65 -40.66
N ASN A 112 -3.09 -13.47 -41.93
CA ASN A 112 -3.25 -12.16 -42.54
C ASN A 112 -4.66 -11.61 -42.33
N LEU A 113 -4.77 -10.47 -41.66
CA LEU A 113 -6.01 -9.68 -41.61
C LEU A 113 -6.09 -8.75 -42.83
N SER A 114 -7.30 -8.43 -43.29
CA SER A 114 -7.48 -7.37 -44.29
C SER A 114 -7.01 -6.01 -43.78
N ASN A 115 -6.66 -5.15 -44.73
CA ASN A 115 -6.34 -3.76 -44.46
C ASN A 115 -7.49 -3.04 -43.73
N ASP A 116 -8.75 -3.28 -44.13
CA ASP A 116 -9.92 -2.64 -43.52
C ASP A 116 -10.06 -3.01 -42.04
N HIS A 117 -9.83 -4.29 -41.70
CA HIS A 117 -9.80 -4.75 -40.31
C HIS A 117 -8.70 -4.07 -39.51
N LEU A 118 -7.50 -4.00 -40.06
CA LEU A 118 -6.35 -3.38 -39.40
C LEU A 118 -6.58 -1.87 -39.18
N VAL A 119 -7.12 -1.17 -40.17
CA VAL A 119 -7.43 0.27 -40.07
C VAL A 119 -8.53 0.51 -39.03
N PHE A 120 -9.63 -0.24 -39.08
CA PHE A 120 -10.68 -0.12 -38.07
C PHE A 120 -10.14 -0.39 -36.67
N TRP A 121 -9.39 -1.49 -36.50
CA TRP A 121 -8.82 -1.87 -35.21
C TRP A 121 -7.88 -0.79 -34.67
N TYR A 122 -7.02 -0.23 -35.52
CA TYR A 122 -6.15 0.89 -35.17
C TYR A 122 -6.93 2.12 -34.67
N VAL A 123 -7.89 2.59 -35.47
CA VAL A 123 -8.64 3.83 -35.20
C VAL A 123 -9.57 3.66 -33.99
N ALA A 124 -10.29 2.55 -33.91
CA ALA A 124 -11.21 2.28 -32.80
C ALA A 124 -10.46 2.14 -31.46
N SER A 125 -9.33 1.44 -31.43
CA SER A 125 -8.52 1.32 -30.20
C SER A 125 -7.94 2.66 -29.79
N LEU A 126 -7.43 3.45 -30.75
CA LEU A 126 -6.92 4.79 -30.48
C LEU A 126 -7.99 5.71 -29.90
N PHE A 127 -9.20 5.66 -30.44
CA PHE A 127 -10.35 6.39 -29.90
C PHE A 127 -10.67 5.93 -28.47
N LEU A 128 -10.70 4.63 -28.20
CA LEU A 128 -10.94 4.10 -26.85
C LEU A 128 -9.85 4.53 -25.86
N TYR A 129 -8.57 4.57 -26.24
CA TYR A 129 -7.51 5.10 -25.39
C TYR A 129 -7.73 6.58 -25.05
N CYS A 130 -8.17 7.38 -26.02
CA CYS A 130 -8.52 8.78 -25.79
C CYS A 130 -9.70 8.92 -24.82
N VAL A 131 -10.74 8.10 -24.98
CA VAL A 131 -11.91 8.08 -24.08
C VAL A 131 -11.51 7.67 -22.67
N ILE A 132 -10.75 6.57 -22.50
CA ILE A 132 -10.23 6.12 -21.21
C ILE A 132 -9.43 7.24 -20.53
N ARG A 133 -8.61 7.96 -21.29
CA ARG A 133 -7.83 9.09 -20.78
C ARG A 133 -8.71 10.24 -20.30
N LEU A 134 -9.72 10.64 -21.07
CA LEU A 134 -10.65 11.71 -20.69
C LEU A 134 -11.46 11.33 -19.44
N LEU A 135 -11.95 10.10 -19.38
CA LEU A 135 -12.65 9.55 -18.21
C LEU A 135 -11.75 9.53 -16.99
N MET A 136 -10.51 9.08 -17.14
CA MET A 136 -9.51 9.08 -16.06
C MET A 136 -9.27 10.49 -15.53
N LEU A 137 -9.07 11.48 -16.40
CA LEU A 137 -8.88 12.87 -16.00
C LEU A 137 -10.12 13.43 -15.26
N ALA A 138 -11.32 13.11 -15.74
CA ALA A 138 -12.57 13.53 -15.11
C ALA A 138 -12.77 12.91 -13.71
N LEU A 139 -12.61 11.58 -13.61
CA LEU A 139 -12.69 10.84 -12.34
C LEU A 139 -11.67 11.34 -11.33
N PHE A 140 -10.43 11.54 -11.78
CA PHE A 140 -9.36 12.03 -10.93
C PHE A 140 -9.66 13.44 -10.43
N LYS A 141 -10.02 14.39 -11.32
CA LYS A 141 -10.39 15.76 -10.94
C LYS A 141 -11.57 15.80 -9.96
N HIS A 142 -12.55 14.91 -10.13
CA HIS A 142 -13.69 14.78 -9.21
C HIS A 142 -13.29 14.28 -7.84
N GLN A 143 -12.50 13.21 -7.77
CA GLN A 143 -12.03 12.63 -6.51
C GLN A 143 -11.07 13.56 -5.77
N MET A 144 -10.26 14.34 -6.50
CA MET A 144 -9.42 15.39 -5.94
C MET A 144 -10.22 16.51 -5.30
N ARG A 145 -11.30 16.98 -5.96
CA ARG A 145 -12.20 18.00 -5.38
C ARG A 145 -12.85 17.54 -4.08
N LYS A 146 -13.03 16.22 -3.91
CA LYS A 146 -13.50 15.58 -2.67
C LYS A 146 -12.41 15.41 -1.61
N GLY A 147 -11.17 15.82 -1.88
CA GLY A 147 -10.05 15.72 -0.94
C GLY A 147 -9.48 14.31 -0.78
N VAL A 148 -9.90 13.34 -1.58
CA VAL A 148 -9.51 11.91 -1.46
C VAL A 148 -8.02 11.68 -1.75
N PHE A 149 -7.36 12.64 -2.41
CA PHE A 149 -5.96 12.58 -2.82
C PHE A 149 -5.08 13.69 -2.21
N LEU A 150 -5.62 14.51 -1.31
CA LEU A 150 -4.84 15.55 -0.64
C LEU A 150 -3.91 14.87 0.36
N GLN A 151 -2.60 14.97 0.13
CA GLN A 151 -1.61 14.65 1.14
C GLN A 151 -1.54 15.83 2.11
N ASN A 152 -1.54 15.53 3.41
CA ASN A 152 -1.34 16.53 4.43
C ASN A 152 0.17 16.75 4.58
N ALA A 153 0.69 17.63 3.74
CA ALA A 153 2.11 17.91 3.63
C ALA A 153 2.51 19.02 4.60
N VAL A 154 3.69 18.88 5.21
CA VAL A 154 4.32 19.95 5.99
C VAL A 154 5.70 20.23 5.45
N ILE A 155 6.10 21.49 5.47
CA ILE A 155 7.44 21.90 5.04
C ILE A 155 8.32 22.00 6.29
N LEU A 156 9.32 21.12 6.37
CA LEU A 156 10.32 21.15 7.44
C LEU A 156 11.46 22.08 7.03
N GLY A 157 11.61 23.19 7.77
CA GLY A 157 12.51 24.27 7.47
C GLY A 157 11.77 25.47 6.87
N ALA A 158 11.44 26.45 7.70
CA ALA A 158 10.97 27.77 7.28
C ALA A 158 12.16 28.63 6.83
N THR A 159 12.87 28.15 5.82
CA THR A 159 14.02 28.80 5.18
C THR A 159 13.57 29.56 3.95
N GLU A 160 14.46 30.32 3.31
CA GLU A 160 14.15 30.95 2.02
C GLU A 160 13.76 29.90 0.96
N ASN A 161 14.45 28.75 0.91
CA ASN A 161 14.09 27.63 0.05
C ASN A 161 12.70 27.06 0.39
N GLY A 162 12.39 26.90 1.68
CA GLY A 162 11.07 26.45 2.14
C GLY A 162 9.94 27.44 1.81
N MET A 163 10.19 28.74 1.92
CA MET A 163 9.23 29.79 1.54
C MET A 163 8.97 29.81 0.04
N ARG A 164 10.03 29.79 -0.78
CA ARG A 164 9.92 29.70 -2.25
C ARG A 164 9.16 28.43 -2.68
N LEU A 165 9.42 27.30 -2.01
CA LEU A 165 8.67 26.07 -2.23
C LEU A 165 7.18 26.24 -1.89
N ALA A 166 6.86 26.79 -0.72
CA ALA A 166 5.47 27.02 -0.32
C ALA A 166 4.73 27.92 -1.33
N GLU A 167 5.33 29.04 -1.71
CA GLU A 167 4.77 29.95 -2.71
C GLU A 167 4.57 29.25 -4.05
N TYR A 168 5.56 28.49 -4.51
CA TYR A 168 5.47 27.72 -5.74
C TYR A 168 4.33 26.69 -5.70
N LEU A 169 4.20 25.94 -4.59
CA LEU A 169 3.14 24.95 -4.39
C LEU A 169 1.74 25.59 -4.32
N LEU A 170 1.62 26.73 -3.65
CA LEU A 170 0.37 27.49 -3.55
C LEU A 170 -0.05 28.08 -4.90
N GLN A 171 0.89 28.62 -5.67
CA GLN A 171 0.64 29.21 -6.99
C GLN A 171 0.31 28.16 -8.06
N HIS A 172 1.03 27.04 -8.06
CA HIS A 172 0.86 26.00 -9.08
C HIS A 172 -0.27 25.01 -8.74
N GLN A 173 -0.89 25.15 -7.56
CA GLN A 173 -1.95 24.28 -7.05
C GLN A 173 -1.71 22.83 -7.45
N ASP A 174 -0.55 22.24 -7.14
CA ASP A 174 -0.44 20.80 -7.35
C ASP A 174 -1.42 20.15 -6.39
N ILE A 175 -2.48 19.63 -6.98
CA ILE A 175 -3.72 19.27 -6.33
C ILE A 175 -3.50 18.09 -5.36
N ARG A 176 -2.28 17.51 -5.32
CA ARG A 176 -1.83 16.42 -4.46
C ARG A 176 -1.21 16.87 -3.12
N SER A 177 -0.57 18.04 -3.03
CA SER A 177 0.09 18.49 -1.79
C SER A 177 -0.77 19.53 -1.08
N GLY A 178 -1.66 19.07 -0.20
CA GLY A 178 -2.30 19.95 0.77
C GLY A 178 -1.27 20.41 1.79
N VAL A 179 -0.52 21.47 1.47
CA VAL A 179 0.48 22.03 2.39
C VAL A 179 -0.25 22.66 3.57
N MET A 180 -0.11 22.05 4.74
CA MET A 180 -0.77 22.50 5.97
C MET A 180 -0.02 23.65 6.64
N GLY A 181 1.32 23.65 6.56
CA GLY A 181 2.13 24.61 7.29
C GLY A 181 3.61 24.26 7.34
N PHE A 182 4.34 25.08 8.07
CA PHE A 182 5.77 24.92 8.33
C PHE A 182 6.03 24.26 9.68
N ILE A 183 7.12 23.51 9.76
CA ILE A 183 7.75 23.05 11.00
C ILE A 183 9.17 23.62 11.03
N ASP A 184 9.56 24.25 12.13
CA ASP A 184 10.92 24.76 12.31
C ASP A 184 11.28 24.82 13.81
N ASP A 185 12.46 24.31 14.18
CA ASP A 185 12.93 24.32 15.58
C ASP A 185 13.21 25.75 16.09
N ARG A 186 13.33 26.74 15.19
CA ARG A 186 13.52 28.16 15.54
C ARG A 186 12.20 28.87 15.88
N ILE A 187 11.17 28.12 16.30
CA ILE A 187 9.80 28.62 16.52
C ILE A 187 9.74 29.90 17.37
N GLY A 188 10.58 30.04 18.39
CA GLY A 188 10.62 31.22 19.26
C GLY A 188 11.13 32.51 18.60
N ARG A 189 11.74 32.42 17.41
CA ARG A 189 12.29 33.56 16.65
C ARG A 189 11.55 33.82 15.34
N MET A 190 10.49 33.07 15.07
CA MET A 190 9.77 33.09 13.80
C MET A 190 8.36 33.63 13.98
N PRO A 191 7.79 34.31 12.97
CA PRO A 191 6.39 34.72 13.00
C PRO A 191 5.48 33.49 12.99
N LYS A 192 4.27 33.62 13.56
CA LYS A 192 3.26 32.55 13.61
C LYS A 192 2.77 32.10 12.22
N THR A 193 3.01 32.92 11.20
CA THR A 193 2.67 32.66 9.80
C THR A 193 3.86 33.01 8.91
N VAL A 194 4.21 32.10 8.00
CA VAL A 194 5.33 32.21 7.06
C VAL A 194 4.79 31.88 5.67
N ALA A 195 5.04 32.72 4.66
CA ALA A 195 4.55 32.53 3.28
C ALA A 195 3.04 32.18 3.19
N ASN A 196 2.20 32.89 3.95
CA ASN A 196 0.74 32.67 4.06
C ASN A 196 0.32 31.30 4.61
N LEU A 197 1.24 30.56 5.23
CA LEU A 197 0.98 29.29 5.89
C LEU A 197 1.29 29.38 7.40
N PRO A 198 0.56 28.64 8.25
CA PRO A 198 0.84 28.64 9.68
C PRO A 198 2.15 27.93 10.00
N LEU A 199 2.85 28.41 11.02
CA LEU A 199 3.93 27.68 11.68
C LEU A 199 3.29 26.73 12.71
N LEU A 200 3.33 25.43 12.43
CA LEU A 200 2.60 24.40 13.19
C LEU A 200 3.30 23.97 14.47
N GLY A 201 4.62 24.16 14.57
CA GLY A 201 5.41 23.67 15.69
C GLY A 201 6.89 23.47 15.37
N ASN A 202 7.56 22.76 16.27
CA ASN A 202 8.93 22.28 16.11
C ASN A 202 8.95 20.79 15.68
N THR A 203 10.14 20.18 15.60
CA THR A 203 10.28 18.77 15.20
C THR A 203 9.54 17.81 16.15
N SER A 204 9.46 18.09 17.45
CA SER A 204 8.69 17.27 18.40
C SER A 204 7.18 17.35 18.16
N ASP A 205 6.66 18.53 17.79
CA ASP A 205 5.27 18.67 17.37
C ASP A 205 4.98 17.91 16.08
N LEU A 206 5.94 17.89 15.15
CA LEU A 206 5.84 17.10 13.92
C LEU A 206 5.66 15.62 14.24
N GLU A 207 6.45 15.04 15.14
CA GLU A 207 6.29 13.65 15.55
C GLU A 207 4.88 13.36 16.10
N ARG A 208 4.35 14.25 16.94
CA ARG A 208 2.98 14.14 17.46
C ARG A 208 1.94 14.21 16.33
N LEU A 209 2.06 15.18 15.42
CA LEU A 209 1.15 15.34 14.29
C LEU A 209 1.18 14.14 13.35
N ILE A 210 2.34 13.51 13.18
CA ILE A 210 2.49 12.27 12.41
C ILE A 210 1.78 11.11 13.11
N ARG A 211 1.99 10.95 14.43
CA ARG A 211 1.34 9.90 15.23
C ARG A 211 -0.18 10.06 15.28
N GLU A 212 -0.68 11.28 15.27
CA GLU A 212 -2.12 11.61 15.21
C GLU A 212 -2.71 11.51 13.78
N GLU A 213 -1.96 11.00 12.80
CA GLU A 213 -2.36 10.89 11.38
C GLU A 213 -2.70 12.23 10.71
N LYS A 214 -2.32 13.35 11.31
CA LYS A 214 -2.55 14.68 10.74
C LYS A 214 -1.56 14.97 9.62
N VAL A 215 -0.34 14.44 9.68
CA VAL A 215 0.71 14.62 8.66
C VAL A 215 1.01 13.30 7.97
N THR A 216 0.93 13.28 6.65
CA THR A 216 1.24 12.08 5.83
C THR A 216 2.48 12.26 4.95
N GLN A 217 2.94 13.50 4.78
CA GLN A 217 4.11 13.84 3.97
C GLN A 217 4.92 14.96 4.61
N VAL A 218 6.24 14.83 4.58
CA VAL A 218 7.19 15.85 5.05
C VAL A 218 8.08 16.28 3.88
N LEU A 219 8.03 17.57 3.54
CA LEU A 219 8.90 18.21 2.55
C LEU A 219 10.08 18.85 3.28
N VAL A 220 11.26 18.25 3.19
CA VAL A 220 12.47 18.74 3.85
C VAL A 220 13.12 19.80 2.97
N ALA A 221 13.03 21.06 3.41
CA ALA A 221 13.56 22.24 2.75
C ALA A 221 14.65 22.92 3.61
N LEU A 222 15.62 22.12 4.05
CA LEU A 222 16.76 22.58 4.84
C LEU A 222 17.97 22.87 3.93
N PRO A 223 18.86 23.81 4.29
CA PRO A 223 20.05 24.09 3.51
C PRO A 223 21.04 22.93 3.59
N TRP A 224 21.61 22.53 2.47
CA TRP A 224 22.57 21.40 2.37
C TRP A 224 23.89 21.64 3.11
N THR A 225 24.19 22.88 3.52
CA THR A 225 25.36 23.22 4.34
C THR A 225 25.36 22.56 5.73
N ALA A 226 24.23 21.96 6.13
CA ALA A 226 24.07 21.21 7.37
C ALA A 226 23.84 19.71 7.09
N GLU A 227 24.69 19.09 6.27
CA GLU A 227 24.62 17.67 5.86
C GLU A 227 24.36 16.73 7.05
N ASN A 228 25.17 16.84 8.11
CA ASN A 228 25.00 16.05 9.34
C ASN A 228 23.62 16.23 10.01
N ARG A 229 23.03 17.43 9.96
CA ARG A 229 21.71 17.70 10.54
C ARG A 229 20.61 17.15 9.64
N MET A 230 20.78 17.26 8.33
CA MET A 230 19.82 16.75 7.35
C MET A 230 19.76 15.23 7.41
N ASP A 231 20.90 14.54 7.45
CA ASP A 231 20.96 13.08 7.60
C ASP A 231 20.34 12.61 8.90
N HIS A 232 20.61 13.32 10.00
CA HIS A 232 19.98 13.01 11.29
C HIS A 232 18.45 13.14 11.22
N ILE A 233 17.94 14.25 10.65
CA ILE A 233 16.50 14.48 10.50
C ILE A 233 15.85 13.45 9.58
N ILE A 234 16.47 13.15 8.43
CA ILE A 234 15.98 12.11 7.51
C ILE A 234 15.94 10.76 8.24
N HIS A 235 16.98 10.42 8.99
CA HIS A 235 17.07 9.18 9.73
C HIS A 235 15.98 9.06 10.80
N GLU A 236 15.67 10.15 11.53
CA GLU A 236 14.55 10.16 12.48
C GLU A 236 13.19 10.08 11.76
N LEU A 237 12.98 10.84 10.68
CA LEU A 237 11.72 10.82 9.92
C LEU A 237 11.47 9.47 9.25
N ARG A 238 12.54 8.77 8.82
CA ARG A 238 12.50 7.40 8.31
C ARG A 238 11.98 6.37 9.31
N ARG A 239 11.76 6.72 10.57
CA ARG A 239 11.19 5.81 11.57
C ARG A 239 9.67 5.89 11.66
N PHE A 240 9.11 6.93 11.05
CA PHE A 240 7.68 7.15 11.02
C PHE A 240 7.05 6.65 9.70
N PRO A 241 5.75 6.29 9.70
CA PRO A 241 5.04 5.90 8.48
C PRO A 241 4.64 7.13 7.63
N VAL A 242 5.60 8.00 7.31
CA VAL A 242 5.40 9.20 6.48
C VAL A 242 6.28 9.19 5.26
N ASN A 243 5.80 9.83 4.20
CA ASN A 243 6.59 10.05 3.00
C ASN A 243 7.50 11.26 3.18
N VAL A 244 8.82 11.06 3.13
CA VAL A 244 9.81 12.12 3.30
C VAL A 244 10.38 12.50 1.94
N LEU A 245 10.14 13.72 1.50
CA LEU A 245 10.66 14.25 0.24
C LEU A 245 11.69 15.34 0.51
N LEU A 246 12.87 15.21 -0.09
CA LEU A 246 13.91 16.22 -0.07
C LEU A 246 13.75 17.14 -1.26
N VAL A 247 13.74 18.43 -0.97
CA VAL A 247 13.62 19.48 -1.98
C VAL A 247 15.04 19.79 -2.47
N PRO A 248 15.35 19.56 -3.76
CA PRO A 248 16.68 19.84 -4.28
C PRO A 248 16.96 21.33 -4.21
N ASP A 249 18.19 21.66 -3.81
CA ASP A 249 18.79 22.93 -4.23
C ASP A 249 19.22 22.75 -5.69
N MET A 250 19.20 23.82 -6.49
CA MET A 250 19.49 23.78 -7.95
C MET A 250 20.88 23.20 -8.32
N VAL A 251 21.71 22.83 -7.35
CA VAL A 251 23.10 22.36 -7.48
C VAL A 251 23.25 20.83 -7.29
N ALA A 252 22.19 20.09 -6.97
CA ALA A 252 22.25 18.70 -6.47
C ALA A 252 22.53 17.57 -7.50
N PHE A 253 23.15 17.85 -8.66
CA PHE A 253 23.42 16.83 -9.68
C PHE A 253 24.57 15.83 -9.36
N ARG A 254 25.06 15.78 -8.11
CA ARG A 254 26.29 15.02 -7.77
C ARG A 254 26.12 13.85 -6.79
N HIS A 255 24.97 13.62 -6.16
CA HIS A 255 24.80 12.51 -5.22
C HIS A 255 23.64 11.57 -5.59
N SER A 256 24.01 10.51 -6.32
CA SER A 256 23.69 9.09 -6.04
C SER A 256 22.23 8.58 -5.98
N HIS A 257 21.98 7.55 -6.80
CA HIS A 257 21.08 6.38 -6.66
C HIS A 257 19.60 6.48 -6.20
N ASN A 258 19.08 7.63 -5.74
CA ASN A 258 17.70 7.73 -5.28
C ASN A 258 16.72 8.10 -6.41
N ARG A 259 15.52 7.50 -6.38
CA ARG A 259 14.47 7.73 -7.38
C ARG A 259 13.95 9.17 -7.28
N ILE A 260 14.06 9.92 -8.38
CA ILE A 260 13.52 11.27 -8.54
C ILE A 260 11.99 11.15 -8.65
N THR A 261 11.26 11.79 -7.74
CA THR A 261 9.79 11.92 -7.77
C THR A 261 9.44 13.37 -8.09
N GLU A 262 8.39 13.62 -8.87
CA GLU A 262 8.01 14.98 -9.27
C GLU A 262 6.79 15.46 -8.46
N VAL A 263 6.95 16.53 -7.67
CA VAL A 263 5.87 17.22 -6.97
C VAL A 263 5.76 18.64 -7.51
N ALA A 264 4.61 19.01 -8.04
CA ALA A 264 4.33 20.29 -8.68
C ALA A 264 5.28 20.65 -9.84
N LYS A 265 5.87 19.65 -10.51
CA LYS A 265 6.96 19.82 -11.50
C LYS A 265 8.32 20.16 -10.92
N LEU A 266 8.47 20.11 -9.61
CA LEU A 266 9.78 20.12 -8.96
C LEU A 266 10.24 18.67 -8.81
N PRO A 267 11.43 18.31 -9.31
CA PRO A 267 12.04 17.06 -8.91
C PRO A 267 12.26 17.11 -7.40
N MET A 268 11.97 16.02 -6.72
CA MET A 268 12.19 15.81 -5.30
C MET A 268 12.84 14.45 -5.14
N PHE A 269 13.72 14.32 -4.14
CA PHE A 269 14.30 13.02 -3.81
C PHE A 269 13.47 12.35 -2.74
N ASN A 270 13.02 11.13 -3.01
CA ASN A 270 12.35 10.36 -1.96
C ASN A 270 13.41 9.87 -0.97
N ALA A 271 13.34 10.34 0.27
CA ALA A 271 14.23 9.94 1.32
C ALA A 271 13.73 8.68 2.05
N SER A 272 12.47 8.29 1.88
CA SER A 272 11.87 7.11 2.52
C SER A 272 11.32 6.15 1.45
N ASP A 273 11.96 5.00 1.28
CA ASP A 273 11.44 4.00 0.35
C ASP A 273 10.07 3.48 0.80
N VAL A 274 9.10 3.50 -0.12
CA VAL A 274 7.83 2.80 0.07
C VAL A 274 8.14 1.31 -0.14
N PRO A 275 8.00 0.44 0.88
CA PRO A 275 8.54 -0.91 0.85
C PRO A 275 7.91 -1.80 -0.22
N LEU A 276 6.67 -1.50 -0.60
CA LEU A 276 5.99 -2.15 -1.71
C LEU A 276 5.70 -1.09 -2.78
N ASN A 277 6.34 -1.20 -3.94
CA ASN A 277 6.18 -0.25 -5.04
C ASN A 277 5.79 -0.94 -6.36
N GLY A 278 5.17 -0.18 -7.26
CA GLY A 278 4.87 -0.63 -8.62
C GLY A 278 3.75 -1.67 -8.65
N TRP A 279 4.08 -2.93 -8.95
CA TRP A 279 3.12 -4.03 -8.99
C TRP A 279 3.02 -4.77 -7.65
N SER A 280 3.96 -4.54 -6.73
CA SER A 280 4.11 -5.32 -5.50
C SER A 280 2.86 -5.28 -4.60
N PRO A 281 2.23 -4.12 -4.30
CA PRO A 281 0.98 -4.10 -3.52
C PRO A 281 -0.20 -4.80 -4.17
N PHE A 282 -0.28 -4.81 -5.50
CA PHE A 282 -1.30 -5.53 -6.22
C PHE A 282 -1.07 -7.05 -6.13
N ILE A 283 0.15 -7.50 -6.43
CA ILE A 283 0.53 -8.91 -6.37
C ILE A 283 0.33 -9.45 -4.96
N LYS A 284 0.85 -8.74 -3.94
CA LYS A 284 0.64 -9.05 -2.52
C LYS A 284 -0.85 -9.21 -2.19
N ARG A 285 -1.69 -8.29 -2.69
CA ARG A 285 -3.13 -8.32 -2.41
C ARG A 285 -3.84 -9.48 -3.12
N ALA A 286 -3.47 -9.77 -4.36
CA ALA A 286 -4.00 -10.89 -5.10
C ALA A 286 -3.63 -12.22 -4.41
N GLU A 287 -2.36 -12.35 -4.02
CA GLU A 287 -1.85 -13.45 -3.20
C GLU A 287 -2.64 -13.60 -1.90
N ASP A 288 -2.80 -12.52 -1.13
CA ASP A 288 -3.58 -12.54 0.12
C ASP A 288 -5.00 -13.04 -0.09
N ILE A 289 -5.71 -12.53 -1.11
CA ILE A 289 -7.09 -12.94 -1.40
C ILE A 289 -7.15 -14.41 -1.80
N VAL A 290 -6.28 -14.86 -2.70
CA VAL A 290 -6.27 -16.25 -3.18
C VAL A 290 -5.97 -17.21 -2.03
N LEU A 291 -4.87 -16.98 -1.31
CA LEU A 291 -4.44 -17.87 -0.23
C LEU A 291 -5.43 -17.87 0.95
N SER A 292 -5.94 -16.71 1.36
CA SER A 292 -6.92 -16.63 2.45
C SER A 292 -8.28 -17.24 2.06
N SER A 293 -8.73 -17.08 0.81
CA SER A 293 -9.98 -17.66 0.35
C SER A 293 -9.90 -19.19 0.27
N LEU A 294 -8.79 -19.73 -0.24
CA LEU A 294 -8.53 -21.17 -0.25
C LEU A 294 -8.46 -21.73 1.18
N ALA A 295 -7.75 -21.04 2.07
CA ALA A 295 -7.66 -21.43 3.48
C ALA A 295 -9.03 -21.38 4.18
N LEU A 296 -9.85 -20.35 3.93
CA LEU A 296 -11.21 -20.26 4.47
C LEU A 296 -12.08 -21.39 3.96
N LEU A 297 -12.04 -21.70 2.66
CA LEU A 297 -12.82 -22.79 2.09
C LEU A 297 -12.45 -24.12 2.75
N ALA A 298 -11.15 -24.43 2.82
CA ALA A 298 -10.64 -25.67 3.40
C ALA A 298 -10.89 -25.79 4.92
N LEU A 299 -10.74 -24.69 5.66
CA LEU A 299 -10.84 -24.70 7.13
C LEU A 299 -12.25 -24.38 7.64
N SER A 300 -13.18 -23.90 6.78
CA SER A 300 -14.53 -23.52 7.20
C SER A 300 -15.31 -24.62 7.92
N PRO A 301 -15.27 -25.92 7.52
CA PRO A 301 -15.99 -26.96 8.26
C PRO A 301 -15.43 -27.13 9.68
N PHE A 302 -14.11 -27.04 9.82
CA PHE A 302 -13.45 -27.12 11.12
C PHE A 302 -13.70 -25.89 11.99
N MET A 303 -13.68 -24.69 11.40
CA MET A 303 -14.05 -23.44 12.08
C MET A 303 -15.49 -23.48 12.61
N LEU A 304 -16.41 -24.13 11.90
CA LEU A 304 -17.79 -24.32 12.35
C LEU A 304 -17.86 -25.25 13.58
N LEU A 305 -17.07 -26.34 13.61
CA LEU A 305 -16.98 -27.21 14.79
C LEU A 305 -16.43 -26.47 16.01
N VAL A 306 -15.38 -25.65 15.82
CA VAL A 306 -14.83 -24.80 16.89
C VAL A 306 -15.88 -23.79 17.37
N ALA A 307 -16.61 -23.16 16.46
CA ALA A 307 -17.69 -22.23 16.80
C ALA A 307 -18.79 -22.89 17.65
N LEU A 308 -19.18 -24.12 17.29
CA LEU A 308 -20.15 -24.91 18.04
C LEU A 308 -19.61 -25.25 19.44
N ALA A 309 -18.36 -25.71 19.55
CA ALA A 309 -17.72 -26.00 20.83
C ALA A 309 -17.69 -24.78 21.76
N ILE A 310 -17.40 -23.59 21.24
CA ILE A 310 -17.41 -22.33 22.01
C ILE A 310 -18.82 -21.97 22.50
N LYS A 311 -19.85 -22.23 21.68
CA LYS A 311 -21.26 -21.99 22.04
C LYS A 311 -21.77 -22.95 23.11
N LEU A 312 -21.29 -24.19 23.09
CA LEU A 312 -21.65 -25.20 24.09
C LEU A 312 -20.90 -24.99 25.42
N ASP A 313 -19.68 -24.46 25.39
CA ASP A 313 -18.85 -24.27 26.60
C ASP A 313 -19.25 -23.05 27.45
N SER A 314 -19.73 -21.96 26.83
CA SER A 314 -20.18 -20.77 27.58
C SER A 314 -21.17 -19.89 26.80
N PRO A 315 -22.11 -19.19 27.47
CA PRO A 315 -23.05 -18.28 26.80
C PRO A 315 -22.35 -17.06 26.20
N GLY A 316 -22.82 -16.57 25.05
CA GLY A 316 -22.30 -15.35 24.37
C GLY A 316 -21.90 -15.55 22.91
N PRO A 317 -21.24 -14.57 22.26
CA PRO A 317 -20.84 -14.63 20.85
C PRO A 317 -19.64 -15.55 20.63
N VAL A 318 -19.55 -16.13 19.43
CA VAL A 318 -18.42 -16.99 19.01
C VAL A 318 -17.15 -16.18 18.81
N PHE A 319 -17.28 -15.01 18.19
CA PHE A 319 -16.16 -14.15 17.87
C PHE A 319 -15.90 -13.11 18.96
N PHE A 320 -14.63 -12.88 19.22
CA PHE A 320 -14.11 -11.77 19.99
C PHE A 320 -13.42 -10.80 19.02
N ARG A 321 -13.59 -9.50 19.25
CA ARG A 321 -13.00 -8.43 18.43
C ARG A 321 -12.07 -7.61 19.29
N GLN A 322 -10.90 -7.29 18.76
CA GLN A 322 -9.90 -6.52 19.49
C GLN A 322 -9.30 -5.44 18.61
N LYS A 323 -9.19 -4.22 19.14
CA LYS A 323 -8.52 -3.12 18.43
C LYS A 323 -7.01 -3.35 18.43
N ARG A 324 -6.41 -3.12 17.26
CA ARG A 324 -4.98 -3.29 16.99
C ARG A 324 -4.50 -2.19 16.05
N TYR A 325 -3.22 -1.85 16.10
CA TYR A 325 -2.60 -1.02 15.07
C TYR A 325 -2.42 -1.82 13.78
N GLY A 326 -2.85 -1.24 12.67
CA GLY A 326 -2.72 -1.75 11.32
C GLY A 326 -1.81 -0.88 10.46
N TYR A 327 -2.04 -0.93 9.14
CA TYR A 327 -1.27 -0.14 8.18
C TYR A 327 -1.39 1.37 8.47
N ASN A 328 -0.27 2.07 8.46
CA ASN A 328 -0.11 3.48 8.79
C ASN A 328 -0.78 3.88 10.12
N ASN A 329 -0.54 3.11 11.19
CA ASN A 329 -1.07 3.34 12.54
C ASN A 329 -2.61 3.28 12.68
N ARG A 330 -3.34 2.90 11.64
CA ARG A 330 -4.81 2.86 11.72
C ARG A 330 -5.30 1.77 12.64
N LEU A 331 -6.30 2.09 13.46
CA LEU A 331 -6.96 1.09 14.29
C LEU A 331 -7.80 0.15 13.42
N ILE A 332 -7.55 -1.14 13.56
CA ILE A 332 -8.33 -2.21 12.93
C ILE A 332 -8.95 -3.11 14.00
N GLU A 333 -10.14 -3.63 13.73
CA GLU A 333 -10.74 -4.69 14.53
C GLU A 333 -10.24 -6.05 14.04
N VAL A 334 -9.52 -6.78 14.89
CA VAL A 334 -9.02 -8.12 14.59
C VAL A 334 -9.98 -9.16 15.16
N PHE A 335 -10.44 -10.08 14.31
CA PHE A 335 -11.33 -11.16 14.70
C PHE A 335 -10.55 -12.32 15.31
N LYS A 336 -11.04 -12.84 16.43
CA LYS A 336 -10.55 -14.07 17.06
C LYS A 336 -11.73 -14.93 17.48
N PHE A 337 -11.50 -16.23 17.65
CA PHE A 337 -12.45 -17.03 18.42
C PHE A 337 -12.38 -16.64 19.89
N ARG A 338 -13.54 -16.57 20.54
CA ARG A 338 -13.63 -16.30 21.95
C ARG A 338 -13.03 -17.46 22.75
N SER A 339 -12.01 -17.16 23.53
CA SER A 339 -11.35 -18.11 24.43
C SER A 339 -11.60 -17.82 25.92
N MET A 340 -12.14 -16.65 26.26
CA MET A 340 -12.44 -16.22 27.64
C MET A 340 -13.94 -16.05 27.87
N HIS A 341 -14.37 -16.13 29.13
CA HIS A 341 -15.75 -15.81 29.49
C HIS A 341 -16.09 -14.37 29.10
N GLN A 342 -17.23 -14.16 28.44
CA GLN A 342 -17.57 -12.86 27.83
C GLN A 342 -17.55 -11.70 28.84
N HIS A 343 -18.07 -11.92 30.05
CA HIS A 343 -18.15 -10.90 31.10
C HIS A 343 -16.79 -10.57 31.75
N GLN A 344 -15.74 -11.34 31.44
CA GLN A 344 -14.38 -11.13 31.94
C GLN A 344 -13.39 -10.82 30.80
N ALA A 345 -13.88 -10.73 29.56
CA ALA A 345 -13.04 -10.48 28.40
C ALA A 345 -12.60 -9.01 28.36
N ASP A 346 -11.29 -8.81 28.30
CA ASP A 346 -10.69 -7.48 28.20
C ASP A 346 -10.49 -7.08 26.73
N ALA A 347 -11.48 -6.38 26.17
CA ALA A 347 -11.43 -5.86 24.79
C ALA A 347 -10.35 -4.78 24.60
N THR A 348 -10.01 -4.07 25.67
CA THR A 348 -9.03 -2.97 25.72
C THR A 348 -7.58 -3.47 25.84
N ALA A 349 -7.38 -4.73 26.19
CA ALA A 349 -6.06 -5.36 26.38
C ALA A 349 -5.21 -4.74 27.49
N GLU A 350 -5.84 -4.19 28.53
CA GLU A 350 -5.17 -3.57 29.67
C GLU A 350 -4.44 -4.62 30.53
N GLN A 351 -4.97 -5.84 30.60
CA GLN A 351 -4.36 -6.97 31.28
C GLN A 351 -3.88 -8.03 30.29
N GLN A 352 -2.56 -8.23 30.23
CA GLN A 352 -1.97 -9.34 29.47
C GLN A 352 -2.45 -10.68 30.06
N THR A 353 -2.85 -11.61 29.19
CA THR A 353 -3.20 -12.97 29.64
C THR A 353 -1.94 -13.67 30.13
N THR A 354 -1.99 -14.22 31.35
CA THR A 354 -0.90 -15.02 31.91
C THR A 354 -1.24 -16.51 31.89
N ARG A 355 -0.23 -17.35 32.14
CA ARG A 355 -0.41 -18.81 32.22
C ARG A 355 -1.31 -19.15 33.43
N GLY A 356 -2.40 -19.89 33.18
CA GLY A 356 -3.35 -20.29 34.22
C GLY A 356 -4.47 -19.29 34.50
N ASP A 357 -4.64 -18.28 33.65
CA ASP A 357 -5.68 -17.25 33.80
C ASP A 357 -7.10 -17.85 33.94
N ALA A 358 -7.77 -17.54 35.05
CA ALA A 358 -9.09 -18.05 35.41
C ALA A 358 -10.20 -17.58 34.45
N ARG A 359 -9.95 -16.52 33.65
CA ARG A 359 -10.90 -16.01 32.66
C ARG A 359 -11.03 -16.93 31.45
N ILE A 360 -10.10 -17.86 31.24
CA ILE A 360 -10.04 -18.76 30.08
C ILE A 360 -10.99 -19.94 30.27
N THR A 361 -11.86 -20.15 29.28
CA THR A 361 -12.82 -21.27 29.22
C THR A 361 -12.12 -22.62 28.96
N ARG A 362 -12.83 -23.74 29.13
CA ARG A 362 -12.24 -25.09 28.94
C ARG A 362 -11.85 -25.31 27.48
N VAL A 363 -12.76 -25.02 26.55
CA VAL A 363 -12.51 -25.01 25.10
C VAL A 363 -11.51 -23.91 24.75
N GLY A 364 -11.61 -22.75 25.40
CA GLY A 364 -10.67 -21.63 25.29
C GLY A 364 -9.21 -22.01 25.46
N ARG A 365 -8.92 -22.88 26.45
CA ARG A 365 -7.57 -23.38 26.71
C ARG A 365 -7.03 -24.21 25.55
N PHE A 366 -7.87 -25.07 24.96
CA PHE A 366 -7.50 -25.86 23.79
C PHE A 366 -7.23 -24.96 22.57
N ILE A 367 -8.19 -24.10 22.21
CA ILE A 367 -8.07 -23.28 21.00
C ILE A 367 -6.87 -22.33 21.03
N ARG A 368 -6.52 -21.77 22.20
CA ARG A 368 -5.31 -20.93 22.33
C ARG A 368 -4.03 -21.76 22.26
N LYS A 369 -3.99 -22.96 22.88
CA LYS A 369 -2.83 -23.86 22.83
C LYS A 369 -2.49 -24.25 21.39
N THR A 370 -3.51 -24.45 20.56
CA THR A 370 -3.35 -24.81 19.15
C THR A 370 -3.38 -23.61 18.20
N SER A 371 -3.39 -22.36 18.73
CA SER A 371 -3.52 -21.11 17.95
C SER A 371 -4.74 -21.07 17.00
N LEU A 372 -5.76 -21.89 17.27
CA LEU A 372 -6.99 -21.91 16.49
C LEU A 372 -7.80 -20.65 16.69
N ASP A 373 -7.57 -19.94 17.80
CA ASP A 373 -8.22 -18.67 18.09
C ASP A 373 -7.95 -17.58 17.05
N GLU A 374 -6.89 -17.71 16.25
CA GLU A 374 -6.51 -16.76 15.21
C GLU A 374 -7.11 -17.06 13.83
N LEU A 375 -7.76 -18.22 13.62
CA LEU A 375 -8.37 -18.56 12.32
C LEU A 375 -9.37 -17.51 11.79
N PRO A 376 -10.21 -16.86 12.61
CA PRO A 376 -11.10 -15.81 12.13
C PRO A 376 -10.38 -14.59 11.52
N GLN A 377 -9.07 -14.41 11.76
CA GLN A 377 -8.29 -13.36 11.12
C GLN A 377 -8.22 -13.52 9.60
N LEU A 378 -8.49 -14.71 9.06
CA LEU A 378 -8.63 -14.90 7.61
C LEU A 378 -9.73 -14.00 7.02
N PHE A 379 -10.80 -13.71 7.77
CA PHE A 379 -11.81 -12.74 7.35
C PHE A 379 -11.25 -11.32 7.27
N ASN A 380 -10.32 -10.94 8.18
CA ASN A 380 -9.61 -9.66 8.12
C ASN A 380 -8.71 -9.56 6.89
N VAL A 381 -8.08 -10.67 6.49
CA VAL A 381 -7.25 -10.73 5.29
C VAL A 381 -8.12 -10.55 4.05
N VAL A 382 -9.23 -11.29 3.91
CA VAL A 382 -10.16 -11.08 2.79
C VAL A 382 -10.74 -9.66 2.78
N ALA A 383 -11.11 -9.11 3.93
CA ALA A 383 -11.57 -7.72 4.05
C ALA A 383 -10.48 -6.67 3.76
N GLY A 384 -9.21 -7.07 3.78
CA GLY A 384 -8.06 -6.23 3.41
C GLY A 384 -7.53 -5.34 4.53
N SER A 385 -7.97 -5.54 5.78
CA SER A 385 -7.40 -4.88 6.97
C SER A 385 -6.11 -5.55 7.44
N MET A 386 -5.91 -6.84 7.10
CA MET A 386 -4.70 -7.62 7.36
C MET A 386 -4.17 -8.26 6.07
N SER A 387 -3.01 -8.90 6.17
CA SER A 387 -2.33 -9.72 5.17
C SER A 387 -2.14 -11.15 5.70
N MET A 388 -1.92 -12.14 4.82
CA MET A 388 -1.52 -13.49 5.26
C MET A 388 -0.19 -13.44 6.00
N VAL A 389 0.79 -12.75 5.41
CA VAL A 389 2.15 -12.57 5.92
C VAL A 389 2.44 -11.10 6.16
N GLY A 390 3.03 -10.78 7.30
CA GLY A 390 3.40 -9.42 7.67
C GLY A 390 3.72 -9.28 9.17
N PRO A 391 4.11 -8.09 9.63
CA PRO A 391 4.35 -7.84 11.04
C PRO A 391 3.11 -8.15 11.89
N ARG A 392 3.27 -8.83 13.01
CA ARG A 392 2.12 -9.19 13.87
C ARG A 392 1.46 -7.91 14.43
N PRO A 393 0.11 -7.80 14.44
CA PRO A 393 -0.57 -6.64 15.01
C PRO A 393 -0.53 -6.67 16.54
N HIS A 394 -0.07 -5.58 17.16
CA HIS A 394 -0.01 -5.45 18.62
C HIS A 394 -1.19 -4.66 19.19
N ALA A 395 -1.51 -4.93 20.47
CA ALA A 395 -2.55 -4.16 21.16
C ALA A 395 -2.08 -2.73 21.37
N THR A 396 -3.01 -1.79 21.34
CA THR A 396 -2.74 -0.36 21.57
C THR A 396 -2.13 -0.10 22.94
N ALA A 397 -2.38 -0.99 23.91
CA ALA A 397 -1.85 -0.91 25.27
C ALA A 397 -0.70 -1.90 25.57
N THR A 398 -0.12 -2.57 24.56
CA THR A 398 0.93 -3.56 24.83
C THR A 398 2.19 -2.90 25.40
N LYS A 399 2.56 -3.31 26.61
CA LYS A 399 3.77 -2.90 27.32
C LYS A 399 4.71 -4.08 27.47
N ALA A 400 6.01 -3.85 27.44
CA ALA A 400 7.04 -4.79 27.89
C ALA A 400 7.82 -4.11 29.01
N ALA A 401 8.13 -4.86 30.06
CA ALA A 401 8.84 -4.33 31.23
C ALA A 401 8.22 -3.00 31.77
N GLY A 402 6.91 -2.81 31.65
CA GLY A 402 6.18 -1.61 32.08
C GLY A 402 6.19 -0.41 31.11
N ILE A 403 6.90 -0.51 29.98
CA ILE A 403 7.06 0.56 28.97
C ILE A 403 6.30 0.18 27.70
N LEU A 404 5.67 1.16 27.02
CA LEU A 404 5.02 0.91 25.74
C LEU A 404 6.05 0.44 24.70
N PHE A 405 5.70 -0.52 23.85
CA PHE A 405 6.63 -1.01 22.82
C PHE A 405 7.18 0.10 21.92
N GLU A 406 6.32 1.09 21.59
CA GLU A 406 6.69 2.27 20.82
C GLU A 406 7.74 3.16 21.50
N GLN A 407 7.85 3.07 22.83
CA GLN A 407 8.85 3.78 23.62
C GLN A 407 10.10 2.92 23.86
N ALA A 408 9.94 1.60 23.87
CA ALA A 408 11.04 0.65 24.09
C ALA A 408 11.94 0.51 22.85
N VAL A 409 11.37 0.54 21.64
CA VAL A 409 12.14 0.40 20.39
C VAL A 409 11.86 1.58 19.48
N LYS A 410 12.92 2.33 19.13
CA LYS A 410 12.82 3.62 18.43
C LYS A 410 12.28 3.47 17.00
N GLU A 411 12.57 2.35 16.33
CA GLU A 411 12.13 2.01 14.98
C GLU A 411 10.78 1.30 14.95
N TYR A 412 10.12 1.09 16.10
CA TYR A 412 8.92 0.26 16.20
C TYR A 412 7.81 0.67 15.23
N THR A 413 7.58 1.97 15.04
CA THR A 413 6.51 2.49 14.17
C THR A 413 6.72 2.21 12.68
N SER A 414 7.94 1.93 12.25
CA SER A 414 8.26 1.59 10.86
C SER A 414 7.57 0.30 10.42
N ARG A 415 7.27 -0.62 11.34
CA ARG A 415 6.55 -1.88 11.05
C ARG A 415 5.15 -1.64 10.47
N HIS A 416 4.54 -0.49 10.76
CA HIS A 416 3.20 -0.15 10.32
C HIS A 416 3.16 0.34 8.85
N ARG A 417 4.30 0.37 8.16
CA ARG A 417 4.38 0.69 6.71
C ARG A 417 3.86 -0.40 5.79
N VAL A 418 3.49 -1.56 6.32
CA VAL A 418 2.79 -2.62 5.60
C VAL A 418 1.58 -3.09 6.41
N LYS A 419 0.68 -3.86 5.78
CA LYS A 419 -0.44 -4.44 6.52
C LYS A 419 0.10 -5.46 7.54
N PRO A 420 -0.49 -5.53 8.74
CA PRO A 420 -0.13 -6.57 9.68
C PRO A 420 -0.51 -7.96 9.16
N GLY A 421 0.27 -8.97 9.53
CA GLY A 421 0.10 -10.36 9.13
C GLY A 421 -0.60 -11.24 10.16
N ILE A 422 -1.20 -12.35 9.71
CA ILE A 422 -1.56 -13.47 10.60
C ILE A 422 -0.28 -14.16 11.08
N THR A 423 0.66 -14.38 10.15
CA THR A 423 2.02 -14.86 10.40
C THR A 423 3.06 -13.85 9.87
N GLY A 424 4.32 -14.04 10.20
CA GLY A 424 5.41 -13.14 9.83
C GLY A 424 6.78 -13.70 10.14
N LEU A 425 7.83 -13.04 9.64
CA LEU A 425 9.22 -13.48 9.79
C LEU A 425 9.63 -13.63 11.26
N ALA A 426 9.26 -12.68 12.11
CA ALA A 426 9.52 -12.75 13.54
C ALA A 426 8.86 -13.99 14.18
N GLN A 427 7.63 -14.34 13.76
CA GLN A 427 6.89 -15.47 14.33
C GLN A 427 7.53 -16.82 14.00
N ILE A 428 8.04 -16.99 12.77
CA ILE A 428 8.71 -18.25 12.37
C ILE A 428 10.12 -18.39 12.93
N ASN A 429 10.72 -17.30 13.41
CA ASN A 429 12.04 -17.26 14.06
C ASN A 429 11.97 -17.30 15.59
N GLY A 430 10.83 -17.70 16.16
CA GLY A 430 10.67 -17.91 17.60
C GLY A 430 10.21 -16.68 18.39
N TYR A 431 10.08 -15.51 17.75
CA TYR A 431 9.61 -14.29 18.40
C TYR A 431 8.08 -14.18 18.36
N ARG A 432 7.35 -15.28 18.61
CA ARG A 432 5.87 -15.31 18.67
C ARG A 432 5.32 -15.06 20.08
N GLY A 433 6.02 -15.53 21.11
CA GLY A 433 5.58 -15.57 22.52
C GLY A 433 5.66 -14.25 23.27
N GLU A 434 5.65 -14.32 24.61
CA GLU A 434 5.75 -13.16 25.48
C GLU A 434 7.03 -12.35 25.23
N THR A 435 6.88 -11.02 25.25
CA THR A 435 7.96 -10.04 25.10
C THR A 435 8.13 -9.38 26.45
N ASP A 436 8.80 -10.10 27.33
CA ASP A 436 9.12 -9.77 28.72
C ASP A 436 10.36 -8.87 28.82
N THR A 437 11.29 -8.95 27.86
CA THR A 437 12.51 -8.13 27.81
C THR A 437 12.54 -7.19 26.61
N VAL A 438 13.32 -6.10 26.71
CA VAL A 438 13.48 -5.12 25.63
C VAL A 438 14.19 -5.75 24.42
N GLU A 439 15.20 -6.59 24.65
CA GLU A 439 15.98 -7.25 23.60
C GLU A 439 15.11 -8.15 22.71
N LYS A 440 14.12 -8.84 23.30
CA LYS A 440 13.17 -9.65 22.53
C LYS A 440 12.28 -8.81 21.63
N ILE A 441 11.94 -7.59 22.04
CA ILE A 441 11.16 -6.66 21.21
C ILE A 441 12.03 -6.12 20.09
N GLU A 442 13.27 -5.73 20.38
CA GLU A 442 14.22 -5.24 19.37
C GLU A 442 14.41 -6.28 18.27
N LYS A 443 14.72 -7.53 18.64
CA LYS A 443 14.86 -8.63 17.68
C LYS A 443 13.58 -8.88 16.88
N ARG A 444 12.41 -8.80 17.53
CA ARG A 444 11.13 -8.93 16.82
C ARG A 444 10.96 -7.82 15.78
N VAL A 445 11.25 -6.57 16.14
CA VAL A 445 11.19 -5.42 15.23
C VAL A 445 12.19 -5.57 14.10
N GLU A 446 13.42 -6.03 14.37
CA GLU A 446 14.45 -6.29 13.37
C GLU A 446 13.94 -7.26 12.29
N PHE A 447 13.36 -8.40 12.66
CA PHE A 447 12.76 -9.34 11.70
C PHE A 447 11.55 -8.75 10.96
N ASP A 448 10.76 -7.91 11.62
CA ASP A 448 9.63 -7.25 10.95
C ASP A 448 10.11 -6.25 9.89
N LEU A 449 11.22 -5.53 10.15
CA LEU A 449 11.84 -4.62 9.18
C LEU A 449 12.54 -5.37 8.05
N GLU A 450 13.28 -6.44 8.35
CA GLU A 450 13.90 -7.32 7.36
C GLU A 450 12.87 -7.87 6.37
N TYR A 451 11.70 -8.27 6.88
CA TYR A 451 10.58 -8.69 6.04
C TYR A 451 10.09 -7.58 5.10
N ILE A 452 9.91 -6.37 5.65
CA ILE A 452 9.40 -5.21 4.91
C ILE A 452 10.37 -4.80 3.80
N GLU A 453 11.67 -4.84 4.07
CA GLU A 453 12.72 -4.45 3.13
C GLU A 453 12.93 -5.50 2.02
N ASN A 454 12.77 -6.79 2.33
CA ASN A 454 13.07 -7.89 1.41
C ASN A 454 11.81 -8.59 0.90
N TRP A 455 10.66 -7.92 0.90
CA TRP A 455 9.41 -8.55 0.51
C TRP A 455 9.48 -9.11 -0.91
N SER A 456 9.07 -10.37 -1.06
CA SER A 456 8.79 -11.01 -2.33
C SER A 456 7.72 -12.09 -2.15
N VAL A 457 7.05 -12.46 -3.24
CA VAL A 457 6.07 -13.56 -3.23
C VAL A 457 6.70 -14.87 -2.72
N TRP A 458 7.93 -15.16 -3.15
CA TRP A 458 8.66 -16.34 -2.68
C TRP A 458 8.95 -16.29 -1.18
N PHE A 459 9.22 -15.10 -0.65
CA PHE A 459 9.46 -14.94 0.77
C PHE A 459 8.18 -15.12 1.59
N ASP A 460 7.04 -14.62 1.12
CA ASP A 460 5.72 -14.90 1.74
C ASP A 460 5.42 -16.39 1.75
N LEU A 461 5.59 -17.09 0.62
CA LEU A 461 5.40 -18.54 0.53
C LEU A 461 6.33 -19.31 1.47
N TYR A 462 7.60 -18.92 1.55
CA TYR A 462 8.56 -19.49 2.50
C TYR A 462 8.06 -19.34 3.94
N ILE A 463 7.62 -18.14 4.32
CA ILE A 463 7.12 -17.88 5.68
C ILE A 463 5.87 -18.71 5.96
N LEU A 464 4.92 -18.82 5.02
CA LEU A 464 3.72 -19.65 5.19
C LEU A 464 4.06 -21.13 5.37
N MET A 465 4.98 -21.68 4.56
CA MET A 465 5.43 -23.06 4.70
C MET A 465 6.12 -23.32 6.05
N ARG A 466 6.92 -22.37 6.53
CA ARG A 466 7.57 -22.43 7.86
C ARG A 466 6.59 -22.22 9.02
N THR A 467 5.46 -21.57 8.77
CA THR A 467 4.45 -21.29 9.79
C THR A 467 3.75 -22.56 10.26
N VAL A 468 3.44 -23.50 9.36
CA VAL A 468 2.76 -24.76 9.73
C VAL A 468 3.52 -25.55 10.80
N PRO A 469 4.81 -25.91 10.63
CA PRO A 469 5.57 -26.57 11.68
C PRO A 469 5.80 -25.66 12.90
N ALA A 470 6.00 -24.35 12.72
CA ALA A 470 6.12 -23.44 13.86
C ALA A 470 4.86 -23.43 14.73
N VAL A 471 3.65 -23.50 14.16
CA VAL A 471 2.41 -23.55 14.96
C VAL A 471 2.17 -24.92 15.58
N LEU A 472 2.54 -26.01 14.88
CA LEU A 472 2.32 -27.38 15.37
C LEU A 472 3.35 -27.84 16.42
N PHE A 473 4.60 -27.39 16.33
CA PHE A 473 5.70 -27.90 17.14
C PHE A 473 6.21 -26.93 18.21
N THR A 474 5.89 -25.62 18.13
CA THR A 474 6.39 -24.66 19.12
C THR A 474 5.58 -24.74 20.41
N ARG A 475 6.27 -24.96 21.53
CA ARG A 475 5.68 -25.06 22.88
C ARG A 475 5.40 -23.69 23.53
N GLU A 476 5.86 -22.60 22.92
CA GLU A 476 5.82 -21.22 23.44
C GLU A 476 4.57 -20.43 23.01
N ALA A 477 3.41 -21.08 22.87
CA ALA A 477 2.14 -20.36 22.75
C ALA A 477 1.73 -19.65 24.07
N TYR A 478 2.55 -19.80 25.12
CA TYR A 478 2.50 -19.12 26.41
C TYR A 478 3.91 -18.89 26.92
#